data_AF-A0AAV3U8W3-F1
#
_entry.id   AF-A0AAV3U8W3-F1
#
_cell.length_a   1.000
_cell.length_b   1.000
_cell.length_c   1.000
_cell.angle_alpha   90.00
_cell.angle_beta   90.00
_cell.angle_gamma   90.00
#
_symmetry.space_group_name_H-M   'P 1'
#
loop_
_entity.id
_entity.type
_entity.pdbx_description
1 polymer ?
#
loop_
_entity_poly.entity_id
_entity_poly.type
_entity_poly.pdbx_seq_one_letter_code
_entity_poly.pdbx_strand_id
1 'polypeptide(L)'
;MEDHKAKYKFTSASDHAYNLKCCIQFGCFEGQYFEFAGVDTQGVLEVLSWLELSADISDVEISPRYSNSVQWCSGAYEYEKLHKSHYKKFAFKISRLVFVWSAFEQLCETIGIDSIVPGNEGPGVKVGKFLQQKDITVHPSFIEMWRHLSDLYLKHEDFGKKKIKIYPFAESWDVASLINLARDVRNKAAHGGSSLRSPEDYSFGGELPSKCYLCFIDAAVRAVLLTMQMLLSTFLSKKVGEYYCSYSGEGRALDMSQYLNTLHLAQTEHPDIMHW
;
A
#
# COMPACT_ATOMS: atom_id res chain seq x y z
N MET A 1 -25.07 9.06 -9.55
CA MET A 1 -23.60 8.94 -9.63
C MET A 1 -23.31 8.18 -10.90
N GLU A 2 -22.74 8.84 -11.90
CA GLU A 2 -22.20 8.14 -13.04
C GLU A 2 -21.11 7.19 -12.55
N ASP A 3 -21.21 5.94 -12.94
CA ASP A 3 -20.26 4.88 -12.62
C ASP A 3 -18.97 5.20 -13.38
N HIS A 4 -18.11 6.03 -12.77
CA HIS A 4 -16.79 6.34 -13.30
C HIS A 4 -16.02 5.02 -13.39
N LYS A 5 -16.05 4.38 -14.56
CA LYS A 5 -15.15 3.28 -14.87
C LYS A 5 -13.74 3.78 -14.61
N ALA A 6 -13.06 3.14 -13.65
CA ALA A 6 -11.69 3.47 -13.30
C ALA A 6 -10.85 3.56 -14.58
N LYS A 7 -10.20 4.71 -14.78
CA LYS A 7 -9.47 4.99 -16.03
C LYS A 7 -8.22 4.12 -16.14
N TYR A 8 -7.67 3.73 -14.99
CA TYR A 8 -6.46 2.94 -14.86
C TYR A 8 -6.73 1.63 -14.13
N LYS A 9 -6.19 0.54 -14.66
CA LYS A 9 -6.19 -0.76 -14.00
C LYS A 9 -4.91 -0.91 -13.18
N PHE A 10 -5.05 -0.92 -11.85
CA PHE A 10 -3.92 -1.16 -10.96
C PHE A 10 -3.55 -2.65 -10.89
N THR A 11 -2.27 -2.95 -10.69
CA THR A 11 -1.80 -4.30 -10.32
C THR A 11 -2.37 -4.75 -8.98
N SER A 12 -2.23 -6.03 -8.59
CA SER A 12 -2.59 -6.41 -7.22
C SER A 12 -1.62 -5.77 -6.21
N ALA A 13 -2.03 -5.66 -4.93
CA ALA A 13 -1.14 -5.15 -3.90
C ALA A 13 0.09 -6.05 -3.69
N SER A 14 -0.08 -7.38 -3.88
CA SER A 14 1.02 -8.34 -3.84
C SER A 14 2.01 -8.10 -4.99
N ASP A 15 1.52 -7.96 -6.22
CA ASP A 15 2.39 -7.70 -7.38
C ASP A 15 3.13 -6.37 -7.23
N HIS A 16 2.45 -5.32 -6.74
CA HIS A 16 3.10 -4.04 -6.51
C HIS A 16 4.19 -4.13 -5.42
N ALA A 17 3.94 -4.84 -4.32
CA ALA A 17 4.95 -5.07 -3.29
C ALA A 17 6.14 -5.88 -3.82
N TYR A 18 5.88 -6.94 -4.58
CA TYR A 18 6.90 -7.75 -5.24
C TYR A 18 7.73 -6.94 -6.23
N ASN A 19 7.09 -6.15 -7.08
CA ASN A 19 7.77 -5.30 -8.06
C ASN A 19 8.64 -4.23 -7.37
N LEU A 20 8.16 -3.63 -6.26
CA LEU A 20 8.96 -2.70 -5.45
C LEU A 20 10.16 -3.39 -4.82
N LYS A 21 9.98 -4.61 -4.28
CA LYS A 21 11.08 -5.44 -3.77
C LYS A 21 12.15 -5.62 -4.85
N CYS A 22 11.75 -6.00 -6.06
CA CYS A 22 12.66 -6.19 -7.19
C CYS A 22 13.42 -4.90 -7.53
N CYS A 23 12.74 -3.74 -7.58
CA CYS A 23 13.39 -2.46 -7.83
C CYS A 23 14.45 -2.12 -6.77
N ILE A 24 14.12 -2.33 -5.49
CA ILE A 24 15.05 -2.07 -4.38
C ILE A 24 16.24 -3.03 -4.44
N GLN A 25 15.98 -4.33 -4.61
CA GLN A 25 17.02 -5.35 -4.65
C GLN A 25 17.99 -5.08 -5.81
N PHE A 26 17.45 -4.88 -7.01
CA PHE A 26 18.24 -4.64 -8.21
C PHE A 26 19.03 -3.34 -8.11
N GLY A 27 18.37 -2.26 -7.65
CA GLY A 27 19.01 -1.00 -7.36
C GLY A 27 20.20 -1.21 -6.43
N CYS A 28 19.93 -1.65 -5.20
CA CYS A 28 20.89 -1.69 -4.10
C CYS A 28 22.04 -2.69 -4.26
N PHE A 29 21.80 -3.87 -4.85
CA PHE A 29 22.76 -4.99 -4.80
C PHE A 29 23.34 -5.35 -6.17
N GLU A 30 22.54 -5.33 -7.23
CA GLU A 30 22.94 -5.87 -8.54
C GLU A 30 23.47 -4.78 -9.48
N GLY A 31 22.97 -3.55 -9.36
CA GLY A 31 23.33 -2.46 -10.25
C GLY A 31 24.72 -1.87 -10.05
N GLN A 32 25.46 -2.13 -8.96
CA GLN A 32 26.69 -1.37 -8.59
C GLN A 32 26.51 0.17 -8.51
N TYR A 33 25.30 0.71 -8.74
CA TYR A 33 25.05 2.14 -8.87
C TYR A 33 24.67 2.81 -7.55
N PHE A 34 24.43 2.06 -6.48
CA PHE A 34 24.36 2.66 -5.16
C PHE A 34 25.76 2.83 -4.57
N GLU A 35 26.30 4.03 -4.79
CA GLU A 35 26.86 4.76 -3.65
C GLU A 35 25.70 5.13 -2.71
N PHE A 36 25.13 4.12 -2.05
CA PHE A 36 24.56 4.30 -0.72
C PHE A 36 25.76 4.41 0.24
N ALA A 37 26.65 5.37 -0.01
CA ALA A 37 27.82 5.63 0.82
C ALA A 37 27.31 6.13 2.18
N GLY A 38 27.02 5.19 3.08
CA GLY A 38 26.48 5.43 4.41
C GLY A 38 25.03 5.01 4.65
N VAL A 39 24.38 4.28 3.73
CA VAL A 39 23.06 3.70 4.05
C VAL A 39 23.19 2.31 4.62
N ASP A 40 22.40 2.09 5.66
CA ASP A 40 22.36 0.87 6.42
C ASP A 40 21.87 -0.30 5.56
N THR A 41 22.80 -1.19 5.20
CA THR A 41 22.48 -2.40 4.43
C THR A 41 21.50 -3.29 5.17
N GLN A 42 21.55 -3.29 6.51
CA GLN A 42 20.61 -4.05 7.32
C GLN A 42 19.18 -3.50 7.16
N GLY A 43 19.01 -2.18 7.24
CA GLY A 43 17.74 -1.52 6.95
C GLY A 43 17.17 -1.87 5.57
N VAL A 44 18.00 -1.92 4.52
CA VAL A 44 17.55 -2.36 3.18
C VAL A 44 17.05 -3.80 3.18
N LEU A 45 17.77 -4.73 3.81
CA LEU A 45 17.38 -6.13 3.90
C LEU A 45 16.06 -6.31 4.67
N GLU A 46 15.83 -5.49 5.69
CA GLU A 46 14.58 -5.47 6.44
C GLU A 46 13.41 -4.96 5.59
N VAL A 47 13.60 -3.89 4.79
CA VAL A 47 12.59 -3.42 3.82
C VAL A 47 12.22 -4.56 2.85
N LEU A 48 13.22 -5.24 2.28
CA LEU A 48 13.00 -6.34 1.34
C LEU A 48 12.22 -7.50 1.99
N SER A 49 12.57 -7.85 3.22
CA SER A 49 11.90 -8.93 3.97
C SER A 49 10.42 -8.61 4.22
N TRP A 50 10.10 -7.37 4.59
CA TRP A 50 8.71 -6.95 4.80
C TRP A 50 7.90 -6.90 3.51
N LEU A 51 8.49 -6.45 2.40
CA LEU A 51 7.83 -6.46 1.09
C LEU A 51 7.60 -7.88 0.58
N GLU A 52 8.54 -8.80 0.81
CA GLU A 52 8.38 -10.22 0.50
C GLU A 52 7.21 -10.84 1.28
N LEU A 53 7.13 -10.63 2.60
CA LEU A 53 5.99 -11.08 3.40
C LEU A 53 4.65 -10.52 2.90
N SER A 54 4.62 -9.26 2.49
CA SER A 54 3.42 -8.61 1.92
C SER A 54 2.99 -9.19 0.57
N ALA A 55 3.98 -9.52 -0.28
CA ALA A 55 3.76 -10.13 -1.57
C ALA A 55 3.24 -11.57 -1.43
N ASP A 56 3.90 -12.36 -0.58
CA ASP A 56 3.73 -13.81 -0.49
C ASP A 56 2.59 -14.25 0.44
N ILE A 57 2.12 -13.38 1.34
CA ILE A 57 0.96 -13.71 2.17
C ILE A 57 -0.26 -14.03 1.28
N SER A 58 -0.73 -15.27 1.38
CA SER A 58 -1.77 -15.84 0.51
C SER A 58 -3.07 -16.18 1.26
N ASP A 59 -2.98 -16.61 2.53
CA ASP A 59 -4.14 -16.83 3.40
C ASP A 59 -3.82 -16.51 4.87
N VAL A 60 -4.86 -16.30 5.67
CA VAL A 60 -4.79 -16.29 7.14
C VAL A 60 -5.77 -17.32 7.68
N GLU A 61 -5.28 -18.23 8.51
CA GLU A 61 -6.12 -19.20 9.17
C GLU A 61 -6.64 -18.67 10.51
N ILE A 62 -7.95 -18.82 10.74
CA ILE A 62 -8.60 -18.53 12.01
C ILE A 62 -9.29 -19.81 12.45
N SER A 63 -8.88 -20.32 13.60
CA SER A 63 -9.46 -21.51 14.21
C SER A 63 -10.43 -21.12 15.32
N PRO A 64 -11.75 -21.30 15.12
CA PRO A 64 -12.73 -20.96 16.15
C PRO A 64 -12.68 -21.97 17.29
N ARG A 65 -12.82 -21.46 18.53
CA ARG A 65 -12.67 -22.24 19.76
C ARG A 65 -13.79 -23.28 19.98
N TYR A 66 -14.95 -23.14 19.32
CA TYR A 66 -16.15 -23.95 19.59
C TYR A 66 -16.75 -24.63 18.34
N SER A 67 -15.91 -25.11 17.41
CA SER A 67 -16.36 -25.63 16.10
C SER A 67 -17.38 -26.77 16.15
N ASN A 68 -17.34 -27.62 17.18
CA ASN A 68 -18.09 -28.88 17.18
C ASN A 68 -19.53 -28.75 17.68
N SER A 69 -19.83 -27.79 18.56
CA SER A 69 -21.18 -27.59 19.11
C SER A 69 -22.07 -26.77 18.17
N VAL A 70 -21.47 -25.86 17.39
CA VAL A 70 -22.17 -25.01 16.43
C VAL A 70 -22.73 -25.81 15.24
N GLN A 71 -22.10 -26.95 14.89
CA GLN A 71 -22.54 -27.83 13.80
C GLN A 71 -23.93 -28.46 14.00
N TRP A 72 -24.43 -28.52 15.24
CA TRP A 72 -25.73 -29.13 15.55
C TRP A 72 -26.92 -28.20 15.28
N CYS A 73 -26.67 -26.92 15.00
CA CYS A 73 -27.69 -25.93 14.64
C CYS A 73 -27.30 -25.28 13.30
N SER A 74 -28.09 -25.53 12.25
CA SER A 74 -27.79 -25.05 10.88
C SER A 74 -27.63 -23.53 10.80
N GLY A 75 -28.49 -22.77 11.49
CA GLY A 75 -28.41 -21.31 11.52
C GLY A 75 -27.13 -20.81 12.20
N ALA A 76 -26.77 -21.39 13.35
CA ALA A 76 -25.54 -21.04 14.05
C ALA A 76 -24.29 -21.40 13.21
N TYR A 77 -24.32 -22.56 12.53
CA TYR A 77 -23.24 -23.01 11.66
C TYR A 77 -22.99 -22.07 10.49
N GLU A 78 -24.04 -21.64 9.78
CA GLU A 78 -23.90 -20.71 8.66
C GLU A 78 -23.43 -19.32 9.13
N TYR A 79 -23.94 -18.83 10.27
CA TYR A 79 -23.45 -17.59 10.88
C TYR A 79 -21.94 -17.66 11.18
N GLU A 80 -21.50 -18.72 11.88
CA GLU A 80 -20.10 -18.91 12.26
C GLU A 80 -19.19 -19.01 11.02
N LYS A 81 -19.65 -19.68 9.95
CA LYS A 81 -18.94 -19.77 8.67
C LYS A 81 -18.77 -18.40 8.01
N LEU A 82 -19.82 -17.57 7.99
CA LEU A 82 -19.77 -16.21 7.46
C LEU A 82 -18.84 -15.31 8.30
N HIS A 83 -18.98 -15.39 9.63
CA HIS A 83 -18.17 -14.67 10.59
C HIS A 83 -16.67 -15.01 10.40
N LYS A 84 -16.33 -16.30 10.39
CA LYS A 84 -14.97 -16.79 10.12
C LYS A 84 -14.42 -16.30 8.78
N SER A 85 -15.21 -16.39 7.71
CA SER A 85 -14.82 -15.92 6.37
C SER A 85 -14.52 -14.42 6.34
N HIS A 86 -15.35 -13.62 7.02
CA HIS A 86 -15.15 -12.18 7.13
C HIS A 86 -13.87 -11.84 7.91
N TYR A 87 -13.68 -12.46 9.08
CA TYR A 87 -12.50 -12.23 9.91
C TYR A 87 -11.21 -12.65 9.21
N LYS A 88 -11.21 -13.77 8.46
CA LYS A 88 -10.07 -14.18 7.64
C LYS A 88 -9.69 -13.09 6.64
N LYS A 89 -10.67 -12.55 5.90
CA LYS A 89 -10.44 -11.48 4.91
C LYS A 89 -9.91 -10.21 5.58
N PHE A 90 -10.48 -9.83 6.72
CA PHE A 90 -10.02 -8.67 7.48
C PHE A 90 -8.58 -8.87 7.96
N ALA A 91 -8.30 -9.97 8.66
CA ALA A 91 -6.98 -10.28 9.19
C ALA A 91 -5.93 -10.32 8.08
N PHE A 92 -6.22 -10.98 6.96
CA PHE A 92 -5.37 -11.01 5.79
C PHE A 92 -5.01 -9.61 5.25
N LYS A 93 -6.01 -8.74 5.07
CA LYS A 93 -5.78 -7.38 4.54
C LYS A 93 -5.03 -6.50 5.54
N ILE A 94 -5.34 -6.59 6.83
CA ILE A 94 -4.62 -5.87 7.88
C ILE A 94 -3.19 -6.36 8.01
N SER A 95 -2.93 -7.67 7.99
CA SER A 95 -1.58 -8.23 8.01
C SER A 95 -0.75 -7.68 6.86
N ARG A 96 -1.32 -7.63 5.64
CA ARG A 96 -0.65 -7.01 4.50
C ARG A 96 -0.35 -5.52 4.75
N LEU A 97 -1.32 -4.76 5.28
CA LEU A 97 -1.09 -3.36 5.64
C LEU A 97 0.02 -3.20 6.67
N VAL A 98 0.09 -4.07 7.68
CA VAL A 98 1.14 -4.05 8.70
C VAL A 98 2.51 -4.30 8.05
N PHE A 99 2.64 -5.33 7.21
CA PHE A 99 3.91 -5.62 6.53
C PHE A 99 4.37 -4.48 5.61
N VAL A 100 3.46 -3.93 4.79
CA VAL A 100 3.77 -2.77 3.95
C VAL A 100 4.13 -1.54 4.78
N TRP A 101 3.41 -1.30 5.88
CA TRP A 101 3.70 -0.18 6.77
C TRP A 101 5.08 -0.32 7.42
N SER A 102 5.45 -1.52 7.88
CA SER A 102 6.78 -1.81 8.42
C SER A 102 7.87 -1.61 7.37
N ALA A 103 7.65 -2.07 6.12
CA ALA A 103 8.57 -1.78 5.02
C ALA A 103 8.73 -0.28 4.77
N PHE A 104 7.64 0.49 4.84
CA PHE A 104 7.66 1.93 4.67
C PHE A 104 8.41 2.67 5.80
N GLU A 105 8.17 2.29 7.05
CA GLU A 105 8.89 2.86 8.21
C GLU A 105 10.39 2.62 8.07
N GLN A 106 10.79 1.37 7.78
CA GLN A 106 12.18 1.00 7.58
C GLN A 106 12.80 1.72 6.38
N LEU A 107 12.06 1.89 5.29
CA LEU A 107 12.54 2.62 4.12
C LEU A 107 12.80 4.09 4.45
N CYS A 108 11.92 4.73 5.22
CA CYS A 108 12.11 6.13 5.65
C CYS A 108 13.34 6.29 6.54
N GLU A 109 13.59 5.33 7.44
CA GLU A 109 14.78 5.30 8.29
C GLU A 109 16.04 5.07 7.47
N THR A 110 16.02 4.07 6.58
CA THR A 110 17.13 3.71 5.67
C THR A 110 17.54 4.90 4.78
N ILE A 111 16.57 5.67 4.30
CA ILE A 111 16.80 6.88 3.51
C ILE A 111 17.29 8.06 4.37
N GLY A 112 17.07 8.02 5.69
CA GLY A 112 17.38 9.11 6.60
C GLY A 112 16.43 10.30 6.46
N ILE A 113 15.13 10.04 6.23
CA ILE A 113 14.10 11.10 6.08
C ILE A 113 14.13 12.08 7.26
N ASP A 114 14.35 11.58 8.48
CA ASP A 114 14.43 12.41 9.69
C ASP A 114 15.62 13.36 9.71
N SER A 115 16.73 12.99 9.07
CA SER A 115 17.90 13.86 8.90
C SER A 115 17.67 14.92 7.82
N ILE A 116 16.89 14.59 6.78
CA ILE A 116 16.60 15.49 5.67
C ILE A 116 15.50 16.50 6.03
N VAL A 117 14.45 16.04 6.72
CA VAL A 117 13.32 16.86 7.17
C VAL A 117 13.25 16.79 8.70
N PRO A 118 14.06 17.60 9.40
CA PRO A 118 14.12 17.56 10.86
C PRO A 118 12.82 18.05 11.50
N GLY A 119 12.44 17.44 12.62
CA GLY A 119 11.28 17.84 13.42
C GLY A 119 10.57 16.68 14.09
N ASN A 120 9.62 17.00 14.96
CA ASN A 120 8.81 16.03 15.72
C ASN A 120 7.52 15.63 14.99
N GLU A 121 7.45 15.90 13.70
CA GLU A 121 6.27 15.60 12.89
C GLU A 121 6.18 14.10 12.59
N GLY A 122 4.96 13.61 12.35
CA GLY A 122 4.74 12.22 11.96
C GLY A 122 5.31 11.90 10.57
N PRO A 123 5.53 10.60 10.27
CA PRO A 123 6.21 10.16 9.04
C PRO A 123 5.54 10.67 7.77
N GLY A 124 4.20 10.72 7.73
CA GLY A 124 3.46 11.24 6.58
C GLY A 124 3.77 12.70 6.26
N VAL A 125 3.88 13.56 7.27
CA VAL A 125 4.18 14.99 7.07
C VAL A 125 5.61 15.17 6.59
N LYS A 126 6.56 14.45 7.18
CA LYS A 126 7.97 14.50 6.78
C LYS A 126 8.17 14.06 5.34
N VAL A 127 7.58 12.92 4.97
CA VAL A 127 7.62 12.41 3.59
C VAL A 127 6.92 13.39 2.63
N GLY A 128 5.76 13.93 2.98
CA GLY A 128 5.07 14.93 2.17
C GLY A 128 5.93 16.17 1.90
N LYS A 129 6.56 16.74 2.94
CA LYS A 129 7.49 17.87 2.81
C LYS A 129 8.71 17.53 1.95
N PHE A 130 9.29 16.34 2.16
CA PHE A 130 10.42 15.87 1.37
C PHE A 130 10.06 15.79 -0.12
N LEU A 131 8.95 15.15 -0.47
CA LEU A 131 8.52 15.00 -1.86
C LEU A 131 8.18 16.35 -2.52
N GLN A 132 7.60 17.29 -1.78
CA GLN A 132 7.33 18.66 -2.26
C GLN A 132 8.62 19.41 -2.64
N GLN A 133 9.74 19.13 -1.97
CA GLN A 133 11.04 19.76 -2.29
C GLN A 133 11.70 19.17 -3.54
N LYS A 134 11.22 18.05 -4.08
CA LYS A 134 11.86 17.29 -5.18
C LYS A 134 11.23 17.49 -6.56
N ASP A 135 10.23 18.37 -6.67
CA ASP A 135 9.51 18.69 -7.92
C ASP A 135 9.12 17.43 -8.73
N ILE A 136 8.51 16.47 -8.05
CA ILE A 136 8.21 15.15 -8.62
C ILE A 136 7.01 15.26 -9.54
N THR A 137 7.18 14.75 -10.77
CA THR A 137 6.04 14.53 -11.66
C THR A 137 5.28 13.28 -11.21
N VAL A 138 4.06 13.47 -10.72
CA VAL A 138 3.21 12.38 -10.25
C VAL A 138 2.29 11.90 -11.37
N HIS A 139 2.27 10.59 -11.60
CA HIS A 139 1.39 10.00 -12.60
C HIS A 139 -0.10 10.21 -12.23
N PRO A 140 -1.00 10.53 -13.19
CA PRO A 140 -2.40 10.87 -12.87
C PRO A 140 -3.18 9.82 -12.08
N SER A 141 -2.83 8.54 -12.21
CA SER A 141 -3.42 7.41 -11.44
C SER A 141 -3.28 7.60 -9.92
N PHE A 142 -2.22 8.27 -9.44
CA PHE A 142 -2.04 8.55 -8.02
C PHE A 142 -3.10 9.52 -7.50
N ILE A 143 -3.42 10.55 -8.29
CA ILE A 143 -4.46 11.53 -7.94
C ILE A 143 -5.82 10.81 -7.88
N GLU A 144 -6.11 9.93 -8.84
CA GLU A 144 -7.33 9.11 -8.84
C GLU A 144 -7.43 8.20 -7.60
N MET A 145 -6.34 7.51 -7.27
CA MET A 145 -6.26 6.69 -6.05
C MET A 145 -6.46 7.52 -4.78
N TRP A 146 -5.86 8.71 -4.72
CA TRP A 146 -6.01 9.63 -3.60
C TRP A 146 -7.46 10.07 -3.42
N ARG A 147 -8.13 10.46 -4.52
CA ARG A 147 -9.56 10.83 -4.49
C ARG A 147 -10.42 9.66 -4.05
N HIS A 148 -10.15 8.47 -4.56
CA HIS A 148 -10.89 7.26 -4.18
C HIS A 148 -10.74 6.93 -2.68
N LEU A 149 -9.51 6.94 -2.16
CA LEU A 149 -9.26 6.68 -0.74
C LEU A 149 -9.92 7.76 0.15
N SER A 150 -9.83 9.01 -0.27
CA SER A 150 -10.44 10.16 0.42
C SER A 150 -11.96 10.02 0.51
N ASP A 151 -12.60 9.65 -0.60
CA ASP A 151 -14.04 9.40 -0.67
C ASP A 151 -14.47 8.24 0.24
N LEU A 152 -13.73 7.12 0.22
CA LEU A 152 -13.98 5.97 1.10
C LEU A 152 -13.83 6.35 2.59
N TYR A 153 -12.80 7.13 2.93
CA TYR A 153 -12.55 7.56 4.30
C TYR A 153 -13.69 8.44 4.83
N LEU A 154 -14.13 9.43 4.05
CA LEU A 154 -15.17 10.37 4.45
C LEU A 154 -16.52 9.69 4.68
N LYS A 155 -16.79 8.63 3.93
CA LYS A 155 -18.02 7.85 4.05
C LYS A 155 -18.00 6.85 5.22
N HIS A 156 -16.85 6.56 5.81
CA HIS A 156 -16.72 5.54 6.85
C HIS A 156 -16.94 6.10 8.26
N GLU A 157 -17.88 5.51 9.01
CA GLU A 157 -18.32 6.01 10.32
C GLU A 157 -17.20 6.19 11.35
N ASP A 158 -16.28 5.23 11.42
CA ASP A 158 -15.20 5.27 12.40
C ASP A 158 -14.18 6.37 12.10
N PHE A 159 -14.15 6.87 10.87
CA PHE A 159 -13.09 7.74 10.35
C PHE A 159 -13.57 9.16 10.02
N GLY A 160 -14.81 9.30 9.53
CA GLY A 160 -15.41 10.58 9.13
C GLY A 160 -15.53 11.62 10.25
N LYS A 161 -15.44 11.20 11.54
CA LYS A 161 -15.47 12.11 12.70
C LYS A 161 -14.12 12.76 13.01
N LYS A 162 -13.01 12.26 12.48
CA LYS A 162 -11.67 12.83 12.72
C LYS A 162 -11.43 14.03 11.79
N LYS A 163 -10.89 15.12 12.34
CA LYS A 163 -10.52 16.37 11.66
C LYS A 163 -9.31 16.23 10.71
N ILE A 164 -9.18 15.15 9.95
CA ILE A 164 -8.22 15.13 8.85
C ILE A 164 -8.82 16.02 7.77
N LYS A 165 -8.12 17.11 7.43
CA LYS A 165 -8.52 17.99 6.33
C LYS A 165 -8.27 17.27 5.01
N ILE A 166 -9.24 16.47 4.60
CA ILE A 166 -9.22 15.80 3.31
C ILE A 166 -9.99 16.68 2.34
N TYR A 167 -9.37 17.01 1.21
CA TYR A 167 -9.97 17.83 0.16
C TYR A 167 -10.26 16.95 -1.05
N PRO A 168 -11.32 16.13 -1.07
CA PRO A 168 -11.54 15.10 -2.10
C PRO A 168 -11.59 15.63 -3.55
N PHE A 169 -11.72 16.94 -3.74
CA PHE A 169 -11.75 17.61 -5.05
C PHE A 169 -10.52 18.48 -5.32
N ALA A 170 -9.45 18.41 -4.52
CA ALA A 170 -8.24 19.15 -4.82
C ALA A 170 -7.65 18.67 -6.17
N GLU A 171 -7.13 19.63 -6.93
CA GLU A 171 -6.33 19.35 -8.13
C GLU A 171 -4.93 18.86 -7.76
N SER A 172 -4.50 19.11 -6.52
CA SER A 172 -3.24 18.64 -5.95
C SER A 172 -3.43 17.42 -5.06
N TRP A 173 -2.42 16.55 -5.05
CA TRP A 173 -2.34 15.39 -4.17
C TRP A 173 -1.72 15.78 -2.82
N ASP A 174 -2.10 15.06 -1.76
CA ASP A 174 -1.49 15.21 -0.43
C ASP A 174 -1.05 13.85 0.13
N VAL A 175 0.24 13.54 -0.02
CA VAL A 175 0.86 12.32 0.51
C VAL A 175 0.81 12.28 2.04
N ALA A 176 0.90 13.43 2.72
CA ALA A 176 0.83 13.44 4.17
C ALA A 176 -0.54 12.95 4.63
N SER A 177 -1.62 13.39 3.97
CA SER A 177 -2.95 12.85 4.19
C SER A 177 -3.00 11.34 3.92
N LEU A 178 -2.54 10.85 2.75
CA LEU A 178 -2.56 9.40 2.44
C LEU A 178 -1.93 8.54 3.52
N ILE A 179 -0.71 8.90 3.92
CA ILE A 179 0.06 8.15 4.91
C ILE A 179 -0.60 8.24 6.28
N ASN A 180 -1.16 9.40 6.65
CA ASN A 180 -1.91 9.54 7.90
C ASN A 180 -3.19 8.69 7.91
N LEU A 181 -3.89 8.56 6.78
CA LEU A 181 -5.07 7.69 6.67
C LEU A 181 -4.67 6.21 6.86
N ALA A 182 -3.63 5.76 6.17
CA ALA A 182 -3.12 4.39 6.31
C ALA A 182 -2.64 4.11 7.75
N ARG A 183 -1.95 5.07 8.38
CA ARG A 183 -1.55 4.99 9.79
C ARG A 183 -2.73 4.82 10.71
N ASP A 184 -3.80 5.58 10.49
CA ASP A 184 -4.99 5.54 11.33
C ASP A 184 -5.71 4.19 11.24
N VAL A 185 -5.76 3.58 10.05
CA VAL A 185 -6.28 2.22 9.87
C VAL A 185 -5.44 1.21 10.63
N ARG A 186 -4.12 1.25 10.45
CA ARG A 186 -3.16 0.36 11.12
C ARG A 186 -3.26 0.49 12.64
N ASN A 187 -3.27 1.71 13.16
CA ASN A 187 -3.33 1.96 14.60
C ASN A 187 -4.66 1.51 15.21
N LYS A 188 -5.78 1.71 14.52
CA LYS A 188 -7.06 1.16 15.01
C LYS A 188 -7.04 -0.36 15.12
N ALA A 189 -6.53 -1.03 14.09
CA ALA A 189 -6.41 -2.49 14.12
C ALA A 189 -5.48 -2.95 15.26
N ALA A 190 -4.32 -2.32 15.42
CA ALA A 190 -3.34 -2.65 16.45
C ALA A 190 -3.84 -2.41 17.88
N HIS A 191 -4.67 -1.38 18.09
CA HIS A 191 -5.20 -1.04 19.42
C HIS A 191 -6.61 -1.60 19.69
N GLY A 192 -7.12 -2.49 18.83
CA GLY A 192 -8.47 -3.07 18.99
C GLY A 192 -9.61 -2.06 18.84
N GLY A 193 -9.34 -0.90 18.24
CA GLY A 193 -10.32 0.15 18.00
C GLY A 193 -11.12 0.00 16.70
N SER A 194 -10.90 -1.10 15.95
CA SER A 194 -11.67 -1.44 14.77
C SER A 194 -12.97 -2.15 15.18
N SER A 195 -14.11 -1.51 14.97
CA SER A 195 -15.43 -2.13 15.07
C SER A 195 -15.64 -3.07 13.88
N LEU A 196 -15.21 -4.32 14.03
CA LEU A 196 -15.63 -5.36 13.09
C LEU A 196 -17.10 -5.65 13.33
N ARG A 197 -17.95 -5.07 12.49
CA ARG A 197 -19.40 -5.34 12.49
C ARG A 197 -19.68 -6.83 12.27
N SER A 198 -20.77 -7.31 12.86
CA SER A 198 -21.21 -8.70 12.71
C SER A 198 -21.75 -8.95 11.30
N PRO A 199 -21.73 -10.20 10.79
CA PRO A 199 -22.31 -10.57 9.49
C PRO A 199 -23.74 -10.07 9.24
N GLU A 200 -24.53 -9.96 10.30
CA GLU A 200 -25.93 -9.53 10.29
C GLU A 200 -26.13 -8.01 10.10
N ASP A 201 -25.14 -7.20 10.48
CA ASP A 201 -25.12 -5.74 10.27
C ASP A 201 -24.98 -5.38 8.78
N TYR A 202 -24.77 -6.37 7.89
CA TYR A 202 -24.56 -6.17 6.45
C TYR A 202 -25.84 -6.28 5.61
N SER A 203 -26.91 -6.86 6.16
CA SER A 203 -28.17 -7.11 5.44
C SER A 203 -29.18 -5.96 5.48
N PHE A 204 -29.01 -5.00 6.40
CA PHE A 204 -29.99 -3.94 6.63
C PHE A 204 -29.45 -2.56 6.22
N GLY A 205 -29.49 -2.28 4.90
CA GLY A 205 -29.87 -0.98 4.33
C GLY A 205 -29.24 0.34 4.82
N GLY A 206 -28.14 0.33 5.58
CA GLY A 206 -27.52 1.55 6.12
C GLY A 206 -26.00 1.54 5.99
N GLU A 207 -25.49 2.64 5.43
CA GLU A 207 -24.11 3.17 5.47
C GLU A 207 -22.93 2.17 5.37
N LEU A 208 -22.26 2.19 4.20
CA LEU A 208 -21.07 1.44 3.79
C LEU A 208 -20.96 -0.03 4.31
N PRO A 209 -21.34 -1.04 3.51
CA PRO A 209 -21.13 -2.45 3.82
C PRO A 209 -19.67 -2.74 4.21
N SER A 210 -19.38 -3.79 5.00
CA SER A 210 -17.99 -4.24 5.31
C SER A 210 -17.06 -4.33 4.10
N LYS A 211 -17.62 -4.61 2.92
CA LYS A 211 -16.91 -4.55 1.65
C LYS A 211 -16.15 -3.22 1.50
N CYS A 212 -16.75 -2.10 1.87
CA CYS A 212 -16.15 -0.77 1.83
C CYS A 212 -14.99 -0.62 2.82
N TYR A 213 -15.08 -1.18 4.04
CA TYR A 213 -13.95 -1.17 4.98
C TYR A 213 -12.78 -2.02 4.49
N LEU A 214 -13.06 -3.23 3.98
CA LEU A 214 -12.03 -4.08 3.39
C LEU A 214 -11.38 -3.43 2.16
N CYS A 215 -12.18 -2.79 1.28
CA CYS A 215 -11.67 -1.99 0.17
C CYS A 215 -10.84 -0.79 0.65
N PHE A 216 -11.24 -0.16 1.75
CA PHE A 216 -10.49 0.95 2.34
C PHE A 216 -9.13 0.51 2.86
N ILE A 217 -9.03 -0.66 3.49
CA ILE A 217 -7.73 -1.25 3.90
C ILE A 217 -6.85 -1.53 2.67
N ASP A 218 -7.39 -2.15 1.61
CA ASP A 218 -6.63 -2.37 0.37
C ASP A 218 -6.12 -1.06 -0.25
N ALA A 219 -6.97 -0.03 -0.26
CA ALA A 219 -6.60 1.28 -0.78
C ALA A 219 -5.52 1.95 0.09
N ALA A 220 -5.56 1.77 1.42
CA ALA A 220 -4.51 2.21 2.32
C ALA A 220 -3.17 1.48 2.05
N VAL A 221 -3.19 0.16 1.82
CA VAL A 221 -1.99 -0.61 1.42
C VAL A 221 -1.38 0.00 0.15
N ARG A 222 -2.22 0.22 -0.88
CA ARG A 222 -1.79 0.79 -2.15
C ARG A 222 -1.21 2.19 -1.97
N ALA A 223 -1.82 3.02 -1.14
CA ALA A 223 -1.34 4.38 -0.88
C ALA A 223 0.08 4.38 -0.28
N VAL A 224 0.36 3.45 0.63
CA VAL A 224 1.71 3.30 1.21
C VAL A 224 2.70 2.81 0.16
N LEU A 225 2.37 1.76 -0.61
CA LEU A 225 3.23 1.26 -1.69
C LEU A 225 3.52 2.34 -2.74
N LEU A 226 2.51 3.10 -3.16
CA LEU A 226 2.66 4.23 -4.07
C LEU A 226 3.58 5.31 -3.49
N THR A 227 3.50 5.56 -2.18
CA THR A 227 4.39 6.50 -1.51
C THR A 227 5.83 5.99 -1.49
N MET A 228 6.04 4.71 -1.22
CA MET A 228 7.36 4.07 -1.34
C MET A 228 7.89 4.16 -2.78
N GLN A 229 7.06 3.89 -3.78
CA GLN A 229 7.38 4.05 -5.20
C GLN A 229 7.86 5.47 -5.51
N MET A 230 7.13 6.50 -5.06
CA MET A 230 7.54 7.91 -5.24
C MET A 230 8.86 8.24 -4.55
N LEU A 231 9.04 7.78 -3.31
CA LEU A 231 10.31 7.94 -2.59
C LEU A 231 11.45 7.34 -3.40
N LEU A 232 11.33 6.07 -3.79
CA LEU A 232 12.33 5.38 -4.60
C LEU A 232 12.59 6.11 -5.92
N SER A 233 11.56 6.60 -6.63
CA SER A 233 11.75 7.40 -7.84
C SER A 233 12.62 8.62 -7.59
N THR A 234 12.51 9.31 -6.45
CA THR A 234 13.39 10.47 -6.16
C THR A 234 14.85 10.11 -5.94
N PHE A 235 15.12 8.93 -5.40
CA PHE A 235 16.47 8.46 -5.10
C PHE A 235 17.10 7.74 -6.30
N LEU A 236 16.31 7.01 -7.08
CA LEU A 236 16.75 6.18 -8.19
C LEU A 236 16.78 6.91 -9.54
N SER A 237 15.89 7.88 -9.79
CA SER A 237 15.82 8.60 -11.07
C SER A 237 17.05 9.43 -11.41
N LYS A 238 17.89 9.75 -10.41
CA LYS A 238 19.13 10.52 -10.62
C LYS A 238 20.27 9.74 -11.25
N LYS A 239 20.12 8.42 -11.41
CA LYS A 239 21.15 7.56 -12.01
C LYS A 239 20.60 6.90 -13.26
N VAL A 240 20.76 7.60 -14.39
CA VAL A 240 20.60 7.01 -15.73
C VAL A 240 21.82 6.11 -15.95
N GLY A 241 21.74 4.88 -15.46
CA GLY A 241 22.62 3.79 -15.88
C GLY A 241 21.95 3.02 -17.01
N GLU A 242 22.72 2.44 -17.91
CA GLU A 242 22.19 1.37 -18.77
C GLU A 242 22.02 0.13 -17.88
N TYR A 243 20.77 -0.19 -17.53
CA TYR A 243 20.49 -1.33 -16.68
C TYR A 243 20.42 -2.59 -17.53
N TYR A 244 21.31 -3.55 -17.29
CA TYR A 244 21.32 -4.82 -18.01
C TYR A 244 20.50 -5.85 -17.21
N CYS A 245 19.29 -6.17 -17.68
CA CYS A 245 18.57 -7.34 -17.18
C CYS A 245 19.24 -8.61 -17.73
N SER A 246 19.86 -9.42 -16.87
CA SER A 246 20.52 -10.67 -17.26
C SER A 246 19.54 -11.78 -17.66
N TYR A 247 18.24 -11.61 -17.38
CA TYR A 247 17.23 -12.64 -17.60
C TYR A 247 16.79 -12.79 -19.06
N SER A 248 16.87 -11.72 -19.87
CA SER A 248 16.40 -11.74 -21.26
C SER A 248 17.44 -12.17 -22.29
N GLY A 249 18.73 -12.30 -21.93
CA GLY A 249 19.83 -12.54 -22.88
C GLY A 249 20.09 -11.40 -23.87
N GLU A 250 19.09 -10.56 -24.14
CA GLU A 250 19.18 -9.27 -24.82
C GLU A 250 19.30 -8.18 -23.75
N GLY A 251 20.50 -7.64 -23.56
CA GLY A 251 20.74 -6.51 -22.67
C GLY A 251 20.02 -5.26 -23.16
N ARG A 252 18.79 -5.04 -22.73
CA ARG A 252 18.06 -3.79 -22.95
C ARG A 252 18.23 -2.90 -21.73
N ALA A 253 18.77 -1.71 -21.95
CA ALA A 253 18.83 -0.66 -20.94
C ALA A 253 17.41 -0.34 -20.42
N LEU A 254 17.13 -0.67 -19.17
CA LEU A 254 15.85 -0.37 -18.54
C LEU A 254 15.85 1.02 -17.94
N ASP A 255 14.99 1.94 -18.38
CA ASP A 255 14.82 3.19 -17.62
C ASP A 255 14.08 2.93 -16.30
N MET A 256 14.82 2.82 -15.20
CA MET A 256 14.29 2.63 -13.84
C MET A 256 13.30 3.73 -13.44
N SER A 257 13.49 4.97 -13.92
CA SER A 257 12.57 6.07 -13.67
C SER A 257 11.22 5.80 -14.34
N GLN A 258 11.25 5.36 -15.60
CA GLN A 258 10.03 5.00 -16.34
C GLN A 258 9.32 3.79 -15.71
N TYR A 259 10.08 2.77 -15.30
CA TYR A 259 9.52 1.59 -14.64
C TYR A 259 8.88 1.94 -13.30
N LEU A 260 9.60 2.69 -12.46
CA LEU A 260 9.07 3.21 -11.20
C LEU A 260 7.94 4.22 -11.37
N ASN A 261 7.66 4.75 -12.56
CA ASN A 261 6.47 5.58 -12.78
C ASN A 261 5.21 4.76 -13.12
N THR A 262 5.39 3.52 -13.58
CA THR A 262 4.31 2.67 -14.09
C THR A 262 4.10 1.38 -13.29
N LEU A 263 4.95 1.11 -12.31
CA LEU A 263 4.99 -0.10 -11.47
C LEU A 263 3.64 -0.56 -10.89
N HIS A 264 2.76 0.39 -10.57
CA HIS A 264 1.46 0.14 -9.97
C HIS A 264 0.34 -0.13 -11.00
N LEU A 265 0.63 -0.01 -12.30
CA LEU A 265 -0.31 -0.20 -13.40
C LEU A 265 -0.20 -1.62 -13.96
N ALA A 266 -1.34 -2.24 -14.26
CA ALA A 266 -1.38 -3.52 -14.91
C ALA A 266 -0.89 -3.39 -16.37
N GLN A 267 -0.03 -4.32 -16.80
CA GLN A 267 0.65 -4.30 -18.10
C GLN A 267 -0.28 -4.21 -19.33
N THR A 268 -1.59 -4.43 -19.17
CA THR A 268 -2.56 -4.30 -20.27
C THR A 268 -2.69 -2.87 -20.83
N GLU A 269 -2.20 -1.85 -20.12
CA GLU A 269 -2.29 -0.44 -20.55
C GLU A 269 -1.00 0.09 -21.21
N HIS A 270 0.10 -0.66 -21.16
CA HIS A 270 1.38 -0.29 -21.77
C HIS A 270 2.09 -1.53 -22.36
N PRO A 271 1.70 -1.99 -23.57
CA PRO A 271 2.31 -3.17 -24.21
C PRO A 271 3.82 -3.03 -24.48
N ASP A 272 4.34 -1.80 -24.45
CA ASP A 272 5.76 -1.51 -24.67
C ASP A 272 6.61 -1.66 -23.39
N ILE A 273 5.99 -1.81 -22.21
CA ILE A 273 6.68 -2.05 -20.93
C ILE A 273 6.67 -3.56 -20.69
N MET A 274 7.72 -4.20 -21.24
CA MET A 274 7.95 -5.62 -21.44
C MET A 274 7.65 -6.57 -20.26
N HIS A 275 7.40 -7.83 -20.64
CA HIS A 275 7.49 -9.03 -19.82
C HIS A 275 8.86 -9.13 -19.14
N TRP A 276 8.84 -9.28 -17.82
CA TRP A 276 9.95 -9.71 -16.98
C TRP A 276 9.80 -11.20 -16.68
#